data_AF-A0AAU8AFI8-F1
#
_entry.id   AF-A0AAU8AFI8-F1
#
_cell.length_a   1.000
_cell.length_b   1.000
_cell.length_c   1.000
_cell.angle_alpha   90.00
_cell.angle_beta   90.00
_cell.angle_gamma   90.00
#
_symmetry.space_group_name_H-M   'P 1'
#
loop_
_entity.id
_entity.type
_entity.pdbx_description
1 polymer ?
#
loop_
_entity_poly.entity_id
_entity_poly.type
_entity_poly.pdbx_seq_one_letter_code
_entity_poly.pdbx_strand_id
1 'polypeptide(L)'
;MSIRNPSAPRGRRSGLGACVLAAATVLLLAVAPAARAQELGPALQEVITRYVRPLLADPTLIAAVRAQNAVTAGYDAARIDELDALWKAEIGASEIPTIKPVWDNPVADLLRAQVTESNGLIREMLLMDARGLNVAVSHLTSDYWQGDEDKYLQTYPHGPDAIHVGSVDFDESSQIYMQQLSLSVPDPETGAAIGALTLGLDAEMVQ
;
A
#
# COMPACT_ATOMS: atom_id res chain seq x y z
N MET A 1 -21.93 38.35 -84.52
CA MET A 1 -21.29 37.55 -85.58
C MET A 1 -21.50 36.09 -85.23
N SER A 2 -22.35 35.43 -86.01
CA SER A 2 -22.66 33.99 -85.91
C SER A 2 -21.40 33.16 -86.19
N ILE A 3 -21.24 31.99 -85.57
CA ILE A 3 -21.00 30.69 -86.28
C ILE A 3 -20.66 29.53 -85.32
N ARG A 4 -21.54 28.52 -85.36
CA ARG A 4 -21.37 27.05 -85.33
C ARG A 4 -20.86 26.29 -84.09
N ASN A 5 -21.75 25.43 -83.58
CA ASN A 5 -21.51 24.04 -83.12
C ASN A 5 -21.31 23.12 -84.36
N PRO A 6 -20.90 21.81 -84.33
CA PRO A 6 -20.97 20.82 -83.23
C PRO A 6 -19.82 19.78 -83.10
N SER A 7 -19.79 18.99 -82.01
CA SER A 7 -19.72 17.50 -82.00
C SER A 7 -19.34 16.94 -80.61
N ALA A 8 -20.03 15.87 -80.19
CA ALA A 8 -19.82 15.10 -78.95
C ALA A 8 -18.83 13.93 -79.19
N PRO A 9 -18.29 13.20 -78.16
CA PRO A 9 -19.13 12.26 -77.40
C PRO A 9 -18.74 11.96 -75.92
N ARG A 10 -19.79 11.60 -75.17
CA ARG A 10 -19.92 10.57 -74.12
C ARG A 10 -18.69 10.20 -73.26
N GLY A 11 -18.80 10.52 -71.97
CA GLY A 11 -18.20 9.76 -70.87
C GLY A 11 -19.21 9.58 -69.73
N ARG A 12 -19.84 8.41 -69.64
CA ARG A 12 -20.58 7.97 -68.44
C ARG A 12 -19.56 7.55 -67.39
N ARG A 13 -19.64 8.08 -66.16
CA ARG A 13 -19.45 7.29 -64.93
C ARG A 13 -20.29 7.86 -63.78
N SER A 14 -21.24 7.05 -63.36
CA SER A 14 -22.02 7.13 -62.14
C SER A 14 -21.13 6.87 -60.92
N GLY A 15 -21.41 7.49 -59.77
CA GLY A 15 -20.68 7.21 -58.53
C GLY A 15 -21.21 7.97 -57.32
N LEU A 16 -22.27 7.41 -56.73
CA LEU A 16 -22.73 7.40 -55.34
C LEU A 16 -22.48 8.61 -54.42
N GLY A 17 -23.58 9.09 -53.85
CA GLY A 17 -23.63 10.07 -52.77
C GLY A 17 -23.00 9.60 -51.47
N ALA A 18 -22.39 10.55 -50.77
CA ALA A 18 -21.88 10.40 -49.41
C ALA A 18 -23.05 10.46 -48.41
N CYS A 19 -23.43 9.31 -47.86
CA CYS A 19 -24.17 9.24 -46.60
C CYS A 19 -23.17 9.52 -45.46
N VAL A 20 -23.26 10.69 -44.85
CA VAL A 20 -22.57 10.98 -43.58
C VAL A 20 -23.40 10.34 -42.46
N LEU A 21 -22.93 9.21 -41.92
CA LEU A 21 -23.45 8.65 -40.67
C LEU A 21 -22.91 9.48 -39.50
N ALA A 22 -23.81 10.14 -38.75
CA ALA A 22 -23.50 10.71 -37.46
C ALA A 22 -23.39 9.58 -36.42
N ALA A 23 -22.19 9.35 -35.88
CA ALA A 23 -21.97 8.41 -34.80
C ALA A 23 -22.32 9.09 -33.45
N ALA A 24 -23.38 8.61 -32.79
CA ALA A 24 -23.72 9.02 -31.43
C ALA A 24 -22.79 8.29 -30.44
N THR A 25 -21.93 9.04 -29.74
CA THR A 25 -21.06 8.51 -28.69
C THR A 25 -21.89 8.31 -27.41
N VAL A 26 -22.16 7.06 -27.06
CA VAL A 26 -22.77 6.71 -25.76
C VAL A 26 -21.66 6.76 -24.70
N LEU A 27 -21.74 7.75 -23.81
CA LEU A 27 -20.85 7.86 -22.64
C LEU A 27 -21.33 6.86 -21.57
N LEU A 28 -20.70 5.68 -21.49
CA LEU A 28 -20.89 4.79 -20.33
C LEU A 28 -20.21 5.43 -19.11
N LEU A 29 -21.00 5.94 -18.17
CA LEU A 29 -20.52 6.21 -16.81
C LEU A 29 -20.21 4.86 -16.15
N ALA A 30 -18.93 4.54 -16.02
CA ALA A 30 -18.47 3.44 -15.18
C ALA A 30 -18.81 3.80 -13.72
N VAL A 31 -19.86 3.19 -13.17
CA VAL A 31 -20.12 3.20 -11.74
C VAL A 31 -19.08 2.27 -11.12
N ALA A 32 -18.02 2.84 -10.55
CA ALA A 32 -17.08 2.06 -9.76
C ALA A 32 -17.84 1.46 -8.55
N PRO A 33 -17.71 0.16 -8.26
CA PRO A 33 -18.28 -0.41 -7.06
C PRO A 33 -17.70 0.34 -5.85
N ALA A 34 -18.56 0.84 -4.97
CA ALA A 34 -18.13 1.31 -3.66
C ALA A 34 -17.45 0.12 -2.96
N ALA A 35 -16.19 0.28 -2.58
CA ALA A 35 -15.48 -0.68 -1.75
C ALA A 35 -16.34 -0.92 -0.50
N ARG A 36 -16.90 -2.12 -0.36
CA ARG A 36 -17.58 -2.49 0.88
C ARG A 36 -16.48 -2.69 1.90
N ALA A 37 -16.53 -1.96 3.02
CA ALA A 37 -15.70 -2.27 4.16
C ALA A 37 -15.91 -3.75 4.50
N GLN A 38 -14.84 -4.55 4.44
CA GLN A 38 -14.93 -5.95 4.81
C GLN A 38 -15.28 -6.02 6.29
N GLU A 39 -16.38 -6.69 6.62
CA GLU A 39 -16.77 -6.87 8.01
C GLU A 39 -15.73 -7.77 8.68
N LEU A 40 -14.96 -7.21 9.61
CA LEU A 40 -13.90 -7.93 10.30
C LEU A 40 -14.51 -8.99 11.22
N GLY A 41 -14.04 -10.23 11.10
CA GLY A 41 -14.46 -11.32 11.99
C GLY A 41 -14.06 -11.05 13.46
N PRO A 42 -14.73 -11.69 14.44
CA PRO A 42 -14.47 -11.47 15.86
C PRO A 42 -13.01 -11.68 16.28
N ALA A 43 -12.31 -12.65 15.67
CA ALA A 43 -10.90 -12.92 15.95
C ALA A 43 -10.00 -11.72 15.59
N LEU A 44 -10.18 -11.13 14.40
CA LEU A 44 -9.43 -9.94 13.99
C LEU A 44 -9.79 -8.72 14.83
N GLN A 45 -11.05 -8.58 15.25
CA GLN A 45 -11.45 -7.50 16.17
C GLN A 45 -10.76 -7.62 17.53
N GLU A 46 -10.61 -8.84 18.05
CA GLU A 46 -9.86 -9.10 19.28
C GLU A 46 -8.37 -8.81 19.09
N VAL A 47 -7.77 -9.20 17.96
CA VAL A 47 -6.38 -8.85 17.62
C VAL A 47 -6.17 -7.34 17.66
N ILE A 48 -7.06 -6.58 17.00
CA ILE A 48 -6.99 -5.12 16.99
C ILE A 48 -7.10 -4.57 18.41
N THR A 49 -8.08 -5.06 19.18
CA THR A 49 -8.34 -4.54 20.53
C THR A 49 -7.19 -4.81 21.48
N ARG A 50 -6.64 -6.03 21.44
CA ARG A 50 -5.61 -6.48 22.37
C ARG A 50 -4.21 -6.01 22.02
N TYR A 51 -3.83 -6.04 20.75
CA TYR A 51 -2.44 -5.83 20.34
C TYR A 51 -2.23 -4.51 19.58
N VAL A 52 -3.21 -4.04 18.81
CA VAL A 52 -3.04 -2.85 17.96
C VAL A 52 -3.40 -1.55 18.67
N ARG A 53 -4.57 -1.49 19.32
CA ARG A 53 -5.04 -0.26 19.99
C ARG A 53 -4.05 0.29 21.03
N PRO A 54 -3.38 -0.54 21.87
CA PRO A 54 -2.39 -0.02 22.80
C PRO A 54 -1.20 0.65 22.09
N LEU A 55 -0.75 0.08 20.97
CA LEU A 55 0.35 0.63 20.17
C LEU A 55 -0.04 1.96 19.51
N LEU A 56 -1.23 2.05 18.91
CA LEU A 56 -1.70 3.29 18.27
C LEU A 56 -1.98 4.42 19.28
N ALA A 57 -2.16 4.09 20.56
CA ALA A 57 -2.28 5.06 21.64
C ALA A 57 -0.92 5.40 22.31
N ASP A 58 0.17 4.71 21.96
CA ASP A 58 1.47 4.91 22.57
C ASP A 58 2.15 6.17 22.02
N PRO A 59 2.44 7.18 22.86
CA PRO A 59 3.06 8.42 22.39
C PRO A 59 4.48 8.22 21.83
N THR A 60 5.18 7.16 22.24
CA THR A 60 6.51 6.80 21.71
C THR A 60 6.42 6.38 20.25
N LEU A 61 5.41 5.56 19.91
CA LEU A 61 5.15 5.15 18.53
C LEU A 61 4.80 6.35 17.66
N ILE A 62 3.83 7.16 18.11
CA ILE A 62 3.40 8.36 17.38
C ILE A 62 4.57 9.33 17.17
N ALA A 63 5.39 9.57 18.20
CA ALA A 63 6.57 10.42 18.10
C ALA A 63 7.60 9.89 17.10
N ALA A 64 7.84 8.58 17.07
CA ALA A 64 8.78 7.97 16.12
C ALA A 64 8.32 8.14 14.66
N VAL A 65 7.03 7.89 14.37
CA VAL A 65 6.48 8.08 13.02
C VAL A 65 6.55 9.54 12.61
N ARG A 66 6.17 10.48 13.49
CA ARG A 66 6.28 11.92 13.22
C ARG A 66 7.72 12.35 12.97
N ALA A 67 8.67 11.88 13.79
CA ALA A 67 10.08 12.20 13.64
C ALA A 67 10.63 11.69 12.31
N GLN A 68 10.30 10.45 11.93
CA GLN A 68 10.72 9.91 10.64
C GLN A 68 10.07 10.67 9.47
N ASN A 69 8.77 10.96 9.54
CA ASN A 69 8.09 11.76 8.52
C ASN A 69 8.72 13.14 8.31
N ALA A 70 9.20 13.79 9.37
CA ALA A 70 9.91 15.07 9.24
C ALA A 70 11.21 14.94 8.43
N VAL A 71 11.87 13.78 8.48
CA VAL A 71 13.09 13.47 7.73
C VAL A 71 12.75 13.06 6.30
N THR A 72 11.77 12.17 6.12
CA THR A 72 11.48 11.50 4.84
C THR A 72 10.51 12.28 3.95
N ALA A 73 9.90 13.36 4.45
CA ALA A 73 9.00 14.23 3.68
C ALA A 73 9.61 14.72 2.36
N GLY A 74 10.92 15.00 2.34
CA GLY A 74 11.63 15.47 1.15
C GLY A 74 12.19 14.38 0.24
N TYR A 75 12.06 13.10 0.59
CA TYR A 75 12.63 12.02 -0.21
C TYR A 75 11.84 11.82 -1.50
N ASP A 76 12.58 11.71 -2.60
CA ASP A 76 12.07 11.30 -3.90
C ASP A 76 12.25 9.78 -4.09
N ALA A 77 11.76 9.27 -5.22
CA ALA A 77 11.87 7.84 -5.55
C ALA A 77 13.34 7.38 -5.59
N ALA A 78 14.25 8.17 -6.15
CA ALA A 78 15.66 7.80 -6.23
C ALA A 78 16.30 7.63 -4.85
N ARG A 79 15.96 8.50 -3.89
CA ARG A 79 16.44 8.37 -2.51
C ARG A 79 15.85 7.16 -1.80
N ILE A 80 14.56 6.85 -2.03
CA ILE A 80 13.91 5.66 -1.49
C ILE A 80 14.57 4.39 -2.05
N ASP A 81 14.77 4.31 -3.36
CA ASP A 81 15.44 3.19 -4.03
C ASP A 81 16.87 3.00 -3.53
N GLU A 82 17.60 4.10 -3.27
CA GLU A 82 18.95 4.04 -2.70
C GLU A 82 18.95 3.42 -1.29
N LEU A 83 18.05 3.88 -0.41
CA LEU A 83 17.93 3.36 0.96
C LEU A 83 17.51 1.89 0.96
N ASP A 84 16.63 1.51 0.05
CA ASP A 84 16.19 0.14 -0.13
C ASP A 84 17.32 -0.79 -0.60
N ALA A 85 18.13 -0.32 -1.55
CA ALA A 85 19.32 -1.04 -1.99
C ALA A 85 20.37 -1.19 -0.87
N LEU A 86 20.56 -0.14 -0.06
CA LEU A 86 21.46 -0.19 1.11
C LEU A 86 20.99 -1.23 2.13
N TRP A 87 19.69 -1.23 2.47
CA TRP A 87 19.10 -2.23 3.37
C TRP A 87 19.38 -3.65 2.88
N LYS A 88 19.09 -3.94 1.60
CA LYS A 88 19.33 -5.25 1.00
C LYS A 88 20.81 -5.66 1.07
N ALA A 89 21.72 -4.72 0.84
CA ALA A 89 23.16 -4.97 0.93
C ALA A 89 23.65 -5.20 2.37
N GLU A 90 22.94 -4.66 3.37
CA GLU A 90 23.26 -4.81 4.79
C GLU A 90 22.79 -6.14 5.39
N ILE A 91 21.85 -6.85 4.74
CA ILE A 91 21.40 -8.17 5.19
C ILE A 91 22.57 -9.16 5.21
N GLY A 92 22.92 -9.64 6.42
CA GLY A 92 24.04 -10.56 6.63
C GLY A 92 25.42 -9.88 6.69
N ALA A 93 25.49 -8.56 6.55
CA ALA A 93 26.72 -7.79 6.72
C ALA A 93 27.06 -7.58 8.20
N SER A 94 28.32 -7.25 8.50
CA SER A 94 28.74 -6.90 9.87
C SER A 94 28.34 -5.48 10.27
N GLU A 95 28.31 -4.56 9.30
CA GLU A 95 27.90 -3.18 9.48
C GLU A 95 26.54 -2.98 8.85
N ILE A 96 25.59 -2.48 9.64
CA ILE A 96 24.19 -2.38 9.25
C ILE A 96 23.59 -0.98 9.59
N PRO A 97 24.19 0.13 9.12
CA PRO A 97 23.80 1.47 9.53
C PRO A 97 22.39 1.91 9.09
N THR A 98 21.82 1.31 8.04
CA THR A 98 20.45 1.56 7.59
C THR A 98 19.46 0.71 8.38
N ILE A 99 19.77 -0.57 8.62
CA ILE A 99 18.91 -1.50 9.38
C ILE A 99 18.90 -1.15 10.87
N LYS A 100 20.07 -0.89 11.47
CA LYS A 100 20.21 -0.78 12.94
C LYS A 100 19.25 0.23 13.56
N PRO A 101 19.05 1.46 13.06
CA PRO A 101 18.12 2.41 13.67
C PRO A 101 16.66 1.95 13.63
N VAL A 102 16.28 1.13 12.65
CA VAL A 102 14.91 0.61 12.46
C VAL A 102 14.70 -0.66 13.30
N TRP A 103 15.75 -1.47 13.44
CA TRP A 103 15.75 -2.71 14.22
C TRP A 103 15.90 -2.48 15.73
N ASP A 104 16.76 -1.54 16.11
CA ASP A 104 17.24 -1.31 17.47
C ASP A 104 16.80 0.07 17.96
N ASN A 105 15.50 0.20 18.21
CA ASN A 105 14.89 1.39 18.79
C ASN A 105 13.74 1.00 19.74
N PRO A 106 13.29 1.94 20.61
CA PRO A 106 12.25 1.65 21.59
C PRO A 106 10.92 1.16 21.00
N VAL A 107 10.55 1.63 19.80
CA VAL A 107 9.31 1.19 19.15
C VAL A 107 9.46 -0.23 18.63
N ALA A 108 10.62 -0.60 18.08
CA ALA A 108 10.92 -1.98 17.69
C ALA A 108 10.85 -2.93 18.90
N ASP A 109 11.28 -2.50 20.10
CA ASP A 109 11.10 -3.26 21.34
C ASP A 109 9.63 -3.42 21.73
N LEU A 110 8.80 -2.38 21.59
CA LEU A 110 7.34 -2.47 21.81
C LEU A 110 6.71 -3.49 20.85
N LEU A 111 7.08 -3.46 19.57
CA LEU A 111 6.59 -4.41 18.57
C LEU A 111 7.00 -5.85 18.93
N ARG A 112 8.26 -6.09 19.29
CA ARG A 112 8.75 -7.41 19.74
C ARG A 112 8.04 -7.90 21.01
N ALA A 113 7.70 -7.01 21.92
CA ALA A 113 6.95 -7.35 23.13
C ALA A 113 5.54 -7.85 22.78
N GLN A 114 4.83 -7.21 21.83
CA GLN A 114 3.53 -7.68 21.36
C GLN A 114 3.62 -9.04 20.65
N VAL A 115 4.64 -9.23 19.80
CA VAL A 115 4.92 -10.52 19.16
C VAL A 115 5.11 -11.63 20.20
N THR A 116 5.87 -11.36 21.26
CA THR A 116 6.12 -12.33 22.34
C THR A 116 4.86 -12.63 23.15
N GLU A 117 4.13 -11.59 23.58
CA GLU A 117 2.88 -11.70 24.36
C GLU A 117 1.78 -12.44 23.59
N SER A 118 1.82 -12.39 22.26
CA SER A 118 0.84 -13.06 21.40
C SER A 118 0.91 -14.59 21.43
N ASN A 119 1.96 -15.18 22.04
CA ASN A 119 2.15 -16.62 22.16
C ASN A 119 2.01 -17.38 20.83
N GLY A 120 2.59 -16.85 19.75
CA GLY A 120 2.61 -17.48 18.43
C GLY A 120 1.66 -16.84 17.42
N LEU A 121 0.61 -16.17 17.87
CA LEU A 121 -0.40 -15.55 17.00
C LEU A 121 0.18 -14.49 16.06
N ILE A 122 1.00 -13.57 16.58
CA ILE A 122 1.64 -12.52 15.78
C ILE A 122 3.06 -12.94 15.47
N ARG A 123 3.41 -13.01 14.18
CA ARG A 123 4.71 -13.44 13.68
C ARG A 123 5.67 -12.33 13.42
N GLU A 124 5.14 -11.23 12.91
CA GLU A 124 5.89 -10.02 12.65
C GLU A 124 5.00 -8.81 12.81
N MET A 125 5.62 -7.68 13.12
CA MET A 125 5.00 -6.37 13.10
C MET A 125 5.94 -5.38 12.43
N LEU A 126 5.38 -4.57 11.53
CA LEU A 126 6.10 -3.57 10.75
C LEU A 126 5.37 -2.24 10.91
N LEU A 127 6.09 -1.22 11.35
CA LEU A 127 5.60 0.15 11.40
C LEU A 127 6.24 0.93 10.26
N MET A 128 5.44 1.60 9.44
CA MET A 128 5.88 2.35 8.27
C MET A 128 5.49 3.82 8.39
N ASP A 129 6.29 4.69 7.78
CA ASP A 129 6.06 6.13 7.72
C ASP A 129 5.18 6.54 6.50
N ALA A 130 4.99 7.84 6.29
CA ALA A 130 4.22 8.42 5.19
C ALA A 130 4.82 8.20 3.79
N ARG A 131 6.01 7.61 3.67
CA ARG A 131 6.64 7.17 2.42
C ARG A 131 6.61 5.65 2.27
N GLY A 132 6.12 4.91 3.27
CA GLY A 132 6.18 3.45 3.32
C GLY A 132 7.55 2.93 3.74
N LEU A 133 8.44 3.77 4.27
CA LEU A 133 9.73 3.32 4.81
C LEU A 133 9.51 2.80 6.24
N ASN A 134 10.14 1.69 6.59
CA ASN A 134 10.01 1.13 7.94
C ASN A 134 10.54 2.13 9.00
N VAL A 135 9.74 2.41 10.01
CA VAL A 135 10.13 3.17 11.22
C VAL A 135 10.68 2.21 12.27
N ALA A 136 10.04 1.05 12.39
CA ALA A 136 10.40 -0.01 13.32
C ALA A 136 9.89 -1.36 12.81
N VAL A 137 10.67 -2.42 13.07
CA VAL A 137 10.26 -3.79 12.72
C VAL A 137 10.55 -4.75 13.87
N SER A 138 9.69 -5.74 14.08
CA SER A 138 9.94 -6.81 15.06
C SER A 138 10.80 -7.94 14.51
N HIS A 139 10.76 -8.14 13.19
CA HIS A 139 11.53 -9.11 12.43
C HIS A 139 12.15 -8.42 11.20
N LEU A 140 13.33 -8.86 10.76
CA LEU A 140 14.01 -8.20 9.66
C LEU A 140 13.25 -8.47 8.35
N THR A 141 12.89 -7.42 7.65
CA THR A 141 12.24 -7.48 6.34
C THR A 141 13.27 -7.68 5.23
N SER A 142 12.84 -8.20 4.08
CA SER A 142 13.68 -8.37 2.88
C SER A 142 14.19 -7.04 2.32
N ASP A 143 13.47 -5.97 2.61
CA ASP A 143 13.63 -4.64 2.03
C ASP A 143 13.14 -3.57 3.00
N TYR A 144 13.53 -2.32 2.74
CA TYR A 144 13.25 -1.21 3.65
C TYR A 144 11.95 -0.49 3.29
N TRP A 145 11.72 -0.36 1.98
CA TRP A 145 10.54 0.28 1.45
C TRP A 145 9.42 -0.73 1.29
N GLN A 146 8.26 -0.40 1.83
CA GLN A 146 7.03 -1.19 1.79
C GLN A 146 5.89 -0.40 1.13
N GLY A 147 6.21 0.80 0.61
CA GLY A 147 5.21 1.75 0.11
C GLY A 147 4.59 1.35 -1.23
N ASP A 148 5.17 0.36 -1.90
CA ASP A 148 4.65 -0.31 -3.10
C ASP A 148 3.83 -1.57 -2.78
N GLU A 149 3.75 -1.98 -1.51
CA GLU A 149 3.00 -3.16 -1.10
C GLU A 149 1.54 -2.84 -0.69
N ASP A 150 0.63 -3.80 -0.91
CA ASP A 150 -0.79 -3.64 -0.61
C ASP A 150 -1.07 -3.28 0.86
N LYS A 151 -0.29 -3.83 1.80
CA LYS A 151 -0.39 -3.51 3.24
C LYS A 151 -0.31 -2.01 3.52
N TYR A 152 0.48 -1.28 2.72
CA TYR A 152 0.61 0.16 2.78
C TYR A 152 -0.40 0.85 1.87
N LEU A 153 -0.47 0.45 0.60
CA LEU A 153 -1.29 1.10 -0.42
C LEU A 153 -2.80 1.10 -0.07
N GLN A 154 -3.28 0.06 0.62
CA GLN A 154 -4.67 -0.09 1.02
C GLN A 154 -4.97 0.50 2.42
N THR A 155 -3.98 1.09 3.11
CA THR A 155 -4.15 1.68 4.45
C THR A 155 -3.87 3.18 4.47
N TYR A 156 -2.60 3.58 4.60
CA TYR A 156 -2.22 4.98 4.80
C TYR A 156 -2.87 5.97 3.80
N PRO A 157 -2.89 5.68 2.48
CA PRO A 157 -3.54 6.57 1.50
C PRO A 157 -5.06 6.70 1.65
N HIS A 158 -5.71 5.79 2.37
CA HIS A 158 -7.16 5.71 2.55
C HIS A 158 -7.66 6.37 3.84
N GLY A 159 -6.78 7.01 4.60
CA GLY A 159 -7.14 7.82 5.77
C GLY A 159 -6.97 7.10 7.11
N PRO A 160 -7.30 7.77 8.23
CA PRO A 160 -6.91 7.36 9.60
C PRO A 160 -7.59 6.07 10.08
N ASP A 161 -8.76 5.74 9.53
CA ASP A 161 -9.56 4.58 9.94
C ASP A 161 -9.39 3.37 9.01
N ALA A 162 -8.48 3.44 8.04
CA ALA A 162 -8.31 2.38 7.05
C ALA A 162 -7.74 1.11 7.69
N ILE A 163 -8.37 -0.02 7.36
CA ILE A 163 -7.97 -1.36 7.75
C ILE A 163 -7.95 -2.22 6.50
N HIS A 164 -6.89 -2.98 6.32
CA HIS A 164 -6.72 -3.94 5.23
C HIS A 164 -6.40 -5.33 5.78
N VAL A 165 -7.12 -6.34 5.28
CA VAL A 165 -6.83 -7.75 5.53
C VAL A 165 -6.30 -8.33 4.23
N GLY A 166 -5.03 -8.74 4.24
CA GLY A 166 -4.36 -9.32 3.09
C GLY A 166 -4.81 -10.75 2.79
N SER A 167 -4.32 -11.26 1.66
CA SER A 167 -4.42 -12.70 1.35
C SER A 167 -3.73 -13.54 2.41
N VAL A 168 -4.13 -14.81 2.46
CA VAL A 168 -3.43 -15.83 3.24
C VAL A 168 -2.38 -16.46 2.33
N ASP A 169 -1.12 -16.37 2.72
CA ASP A 169 0.01 -16.90 1.96
C ASP A 169 0.78 -17.94 2.78
N PHE A 170 1.26 -18.99 2.13
CA PHE A 170 2.03 -20.04 2.80
C PHE A 170 3.50 -19.63 2.90
N ASP A 171 4.02 -19.53 4.12
CA ASP A 171 5.43 -19.33 4.39
C ASP A 171 6.15 -20.68 4.46
N GLU A 172 6.88 -21.02 3.40
CA GLU A 172 7.63 -22.28 3.30
C GLU A 172 8.71 -22.43 4.40
N SER A 173 9.24 -21.32 4.93
CA SER A 173 10.33 -21.37 5.91
C SER A 173 9.84 -21.78 7.31
N SER A 174 8.65 -21.34 7.68
CA SER A 174 8.03 -21.61 8.97
C SER A 174 6.92 -22.67 8.92
N GLN A 175 6.52 -23.10 7.71
CA GLN A 175 5.45 -24.07 7.46
C GLN A 175 4.08 -23.63 8.02
N ILE A 176 3.81 -22.32 8.01
CA ILE A 176 2.52 -21.76 8.45
C ILE A 176 1.86 -20.97 7.32
N TYR A 177 0.54 -20.86 7.41
CA TYR A 177 -0.20 -19.89 6.62
C TYR A 177 -0.20 -18.54 7.36
N MET A 178 0.24 -17.49 6.69
CA MET A 178 0.28 -16.15 7.26
C MET A 178 -0.81 -15.28 6.63
N GLN A 179 -1.54 -14.54 7.46
CA GLN A 179 -2.46 -13.50 7.03
C GLN A 179 -1.97 -12.15 7.53
N GLN A 180 -1.90 -11.15 6.65
CA GLN A 180 -1.56 -9.80 7.07
C GLN A 180 -2.81 -9.00 7.49
N LEU A 181 -2.69 -8.31 8.61
CA LEU A 181 -3.65 -7.30 9.07
C LEU A 181 -2.91 -5.96 9.16
N SER A 182 -3.37 -4.98 8.38
CA SER A 182 -2.73 -3.67 8.30
C SER A 182 -3.71 -2.57 8.64
N LEU A 183 -3.25 -1.57 9.38
CA LEU A 183 -4.05 -0.42 9.81
C LEU A 183 -3.28 0.87 9.58
N SER A 184 -3.99 1.94 9.23
CA SER A 184 -3.42 3.28 9.30
C SER A 184 -3.01 3.65 10.72
N VAL A 185 -1.98 4.47 10.85
CA VAL A 185 -1.58 5.09 12.12
C VAL A 185 -2.18 6.48 12.17
N PRO A 186 -3.25 6.71 12.95
CA PRO A 186 -3.85 8.03 13.10
C PRO A 186 -3.01 8.89 14.04
N ASP A 187 -2.78 10.14 13.64
CA ASP A 187 -2.22 11.17 14.49
C ASP A 187 -3.29 11.66 15.48
N PRO A 188 -3.09 11.53 16.80
CA PRO A 188 -4.12 11.86 17.80
C PRO A 188 -4.41 13.36 17.91
N GLU A 189 -3.52 14.23 17.42
CA GLU A 189 -3.72 15.68 17.46
C GLU A 189 -4.47 16.19 16.22
N THR A 190 -4.13 15.66 15.05
CA THR A 190 -4.67 16.16 13.77
C THR A 190 -5.78 15.29 13.20
N GLY A 191 -5.88 14.03 13.64
CA GLY A 191 -6.77 13.03 13.06
C GLY A 191 -6.33 12.54 11.67
N ALA A 192 -5.18 12.98 11.15
CA ALA A 192 -4.67 12.52 9.86
C ALA A 192 -3.93 11.18 10.00
N ALA A 193 -3.95 10.33 8.97
CA ALA A 193 -3.04 9.20 8.91
C ALA A 193 -1.59 9.71 8.75
N ILE A 194 -0.65 9.12 9.47
CA ILE A 194 0.79 9.47 9.42
C ILE A 194 1.68 8.29 9.02
N GLY A 195 1.11 7.11 8.86
CA GLY A 195 1.82 5.89 8.46
C GLY A 195 0.89 4.69 8.47
N ALA A 196 1.48 3.49 8.49
CA ALA A 196 0.76 2.23 8.57
C ALA A 196 1.45 1.26 9.56
N LEU A 197 0.65 0.42 10.21
CA LEU A 197 1.11 -0.67 11.07
C LEU A 197 0.57 -1.98 10.50
N THR A 198 1.46 -2.93 10.22
CA THR A 198 1.11 -4.25 9.71
C THR A 198 1.50 -5.32 10.71
N LEU A 199 0.64 -6.33 10.84
CA LEU A 199 0.85 -7.55 11.60
C LEU A 199 0.81 -8.73 10.63
N GLY A 200 1.83 -9.59 10.66
CA GLY A 200 1.73 -10.94 10.11
C GLY A 200 1.16 -11.88 11.16
N LEU A 201 0.01 -12.50 10.89
CA LEU A 201 -0.72 -13.36 11.82
C LEU A 201 -0.65 -14.82 11.36
N ASP A 202 -0.58 -15.76 12.29
CA ASP A 202 -0.88 -17.16 11.99
C ASP A 202 -2.36 -17.27 11.57
N ALA A 203 -2.59 -17.59 10.30
CA ALA A 203 -3.92 -17.60 9.70
C ALA A 203 -4.81 -18.67 10.34
N GLU A 204 -4.27 -19.78 10.83
CA GLU A 204 -5.08 -20.83 11.47
C GLU A 204 -5.68 -20.36 12.80
N MET A 205 -5.09 -19.34 13.41
CA MET A 205 -5.53 -18.78 14.70
C MET A 205 -6.54 -17.64 14.55
N VAL A 206 -6.79 -17.15 13.33
CA VAL A 206 -7.67 -15.99 13.05
C VAL A 206 -8.75 -16.22 11.99
N GLN A 207 -8.89 -17.46 11.51
CA GLN A 207 -9.95 -17.90 10.60
C GLN A 207 -11.30 -18.11 11.28
#